data_AF-A0AAV2LDF5-F1
#
_entry.id   AF-A0AAV2LDF5-F1
#
_cell.length_a   1.000
_cell.length_b   1.000
_cell.length_c   1.000
_cell.angle_alpha   90.00
_cell.angle_beta   90.00
_cell.angle_gamma   90.00
#
_symmetry.space_group_name_H-M   'P 1'
#
loop_
_entity.id
_entity.type
_entity.pdbx_description
1 polymer ?
#
loop_
_entity_poly.entity_id
_entity_poly.type
_entity_poly.pdbx_seq_one_letter_code
_entity_poly.pdbx_strand_id
1 'polypeptide(L)'
;MQASPNVTSIMLSYPNLTFPKSCLRHLDPKPNALTILRGPGDPDLPWPGFLLGQTPASLWYWCADQVIVQRVLAAKNITHVKASTIMAGCLKILPMFIIVIPGMIARILFADELICISPDHCAEVCGSPAGCSNVAYPRLVMSVMPTGLRGLMLAVMIAALMSDLDSIFNSASTIFTLDIYKMLRKQTTSRELVIPWCITRSRCGVVEDCFDVGPGYLSAVFSVTFLQQRSFI
;
A
#
# COMPACT_ATOMS: atom_id res chain seq x y z
N MET A 1 11.50 -9.18 -14.25
CA MET A 1 12.07 -9.01 -12.90
C MET A 1 12.83 -10.29 -12.54
N GLN A 2 14.05 -10.46 -13.03
CA GLN A 2 14.90 -11.63 -12.75
C GLN A 2 16.35 -11.18 -12.50
N ALA A 3 16.53 -10.28 -11.54
CA ALA A 3 17.79 -10.16 -10.83
C ALA A 3 17.47 -10.47 -9.37
N SER A 4 17.48 -11.76 -9.01
CA SER A 4 17.61 -12.05 -7.59
C SER A 4 19.07 -11.77 -7.24
N PRO A 5 19.37 -10.94 -6.23
CA PRO A 5 20.69 -11.02 -5.63
C PRO A 5 20.84 -12.50 -5.22
N ASN A 6 21.97 -13.11 -5.52
CA ASN A 6 22.26 -14.46 -5.07
C ASN A 6 23.51 -14.32 -4.23
N VAL A 7 23.32 -14.05 -2.95
CA VAL A 7 24.42 -13.89 -1.99
C VAL A 7 25.32 -15.13 -2.03
N THR A 8 24.76 -16.33 -2.23
CA THR A 8 25.53 -17.57 -2.40
C THR A 8 26.45 -17.57 -3.63
N SER A 9 25.99 -17.05 -4.79
CA SER A 9 26.85 -16.97 -5.99
C SER A 9 27.91 -15.88 -5.89
N ILE A 10 27.61 -14.78 -5.19
CA ILE A 10 28.58 -13.71 -4.90
C ILE A 10 29.65 -14.22 -3.92
N MET A 11 29.25 -15.00 -2.91
CA MET A 11 30.16 -15.65 -1.96
C MET A 11 31.09 -16.67 -2.65
N LEU A 12 30.62 -17.37 -3.69
CA LEU A 12 31.41 -18.32 -4.46
C LEU A 12 32.33 -17.65 -5.51
N SER A 13 31.91 -16.53 -6.10
CA SER A 13 32.70 -15.78 -7.09
C SER A 13 33.81 -14.91 -6.49
N TYR A 14 33.69 -14.48 -5.23
CA TYR A 14 34.67 -13.62 -4.57
C TYR A 14 35.13 -14.21 -3.21
N PRO A 15 35.98 -15.27 -3.23
CA PRO A 15 36.43 -15.97 -2.01
C PRO A 15 37.37 -15.13 -1.12
N ASN A 16 37.77 -13.94 -1.56
CA ASN A 16 38.75 -13.08 -0.88
C ASN A 16 38.16 -11.75 -0.38
N LEU A 17 36.83 -11.63 -0.36
CA LEU A 17 36.18 -10.60 0.45
C LEU A 17 36.29 -11.04 1.90
N THR A 18 37.21 -10.42 2.64
CA THR A 18 37.21 -10.48 4.11
C THR A 18 35.91 -9.83 4.58
N PHE A 19 34.84 -10.60 4.65
CA PHE A 19 33.56 -10.12 5.12
C PHE A 19 33.79 -9.64 6.56
N PRO A 20 33.73 -8.33 6.83
CA PRO A 20 33.77 -7.88 8.20
C PRO A 20 32.54 -8.49 8.89
N LYS A 21 32.61 -8.70 10.21
CA LYS A 21 31.46 -9.13 11.02
C LYS A 21 30.20 -8.23 10.85
N SER A 22 30.27 -7.17 10.05
CA SER A 22 29.15 -6.35 9.57
C SER A 22 28.20 -7.07 8.61
N CYS A 23 28.65 -8.02 7.79
CA CYS A 23 27.76 -8.71 6.83
C CYS A 23 26.89 -9.79 7.51
N LEU A 24 27.41 -10.44 8.57
CA LEU A 24 26.65 -11.31 9.48
C LEU A 24 25.70 -10.51 10.41
N ARG A 25 25.94 -9.21 10.57
CA ARG A 25 25.13 -8.30 11.41
C ARG A 25 23.71 -8.07 10.86
N HIS A 26 23.41 -8.56 9.65
CA HIS A 26 22.08 -8.53 9.06
C HIS A 26 21.28 -9.83 9.30
N LEU A 27 21.92 -10.92 9.75
CA LEU A 27 21.23 -12.13 10.22
C LEU A 27 20.84 -12.01 11.69
N ASP A 28 21.72 -11.42 12.51
CA ASP A 28 21.46 -11.22 13.93
C ASP A 28 20.71 -9.91 14.20
N PRO A 29 19.63 -9.91 14.99
CA PRO A 29 18.93 -8.69 15.34
C PRO A 29 19.86 -7.74 16.10
N LYS A 30 19.78 -6.44 15.79
CA LYS A 30 20.52 -5.39 16.54
C LYS A 30 20.24 -5.56 18.04
N PRO A 31 21.20 -5.26 18.94
CA PRO A 31 21.01 -5.42 20.39
C PRO A 31 19.81 -4.62 20.93
N ASN A 32 19.43 -3.52 20.25
CA ASN A 32 18.27 -2.69 20.57
C ASN A 32 17.03 -3.01 19.71
N ALA A 33 16.93 -4.21 19.13
CA ALA A 33 15.83 -4.57 18.22
C ALA A 33 14.47 -4.67 18.94
N LEU A 34 14.46 -5.04 20.22
CA LEU A 34 13.25 -5.15 21.04
C LEU A 34 12.90 -3.85 21.78
N THR A 35 13.72 -2.80 21.63
CA THR A 35 13.48 -1.49 22.23
C THR A 35 12.55 -0.69 21.33
N ILE A 36 11.29 -0.54 21.73
CA ILE A 36 10.22 0.11 20.94
C ILE A 36 10.52 1.60 20.69
N LEU A 37 10.97 2.33 21.71
CA LEU A 37 11.36 3.73 21.59
C LEU A 37 12.86 3.84 21.81
N ARG A 38 13.61 4.15 20.74
CA ARG A 38 15.06 4.31 20.81
C ARG A 38 15.45 5.69 21.33
N GLY A 39 16.71 5.85 21.72
CA GLY A 39 17.21 7.10 22.27
C GLY A 39 17.03 8.27 21.28
N PRO A 40 16.98 9.52 21.77
CA PRO A 40 16.77 10.70 20.92
C PRO A 40 17.89 10.94 19.89
N GLY A 41 19.07 10.37 20.10
CA GLY A 41 20.22 10.45 19.19
C GLY A 41 20.43 9.22 18.30
N ASP A 42 19.53 8.23 18.32
CA ASP A 42 19.68 7.04 17.47
C ASP A 42 19.39 7.36 15.99
N PRO A 43 20.24 6.94 15.04
CA PRO A 43 20.13 7.33 13.63
C PRO A 43 18.96 6.67 12.87
N ASP A 44 18.45 5.54 13.35
CA ASP A 44 17.40 4.79 12.63
C ASP A 44 15.97 5.20 13.02
N LEU A 45 15.71 5.43 14.32
CA LEU A 45 14.35 5.63 14.84
C LEU A 45 14.32 6.41 16.17
N PRO A 46 14.67 7.71 16.17
CA PRO A 46 14.67 8.50 17.39
C PRO A 46 13.23 8.70 17.90
N TRP A 47 12.99 8.49 19.20
CA TRP A 47 11.65 8.60 19.78
C TRP A 47 10.94 9.95 19.54
N PRO A 48 11.62 11.13 19.52
CA PRO A 48 10.94 12.39 19.24
C PRO A 48 10.47 12.45 17.80
N GLY A 49 11.28 11.98 16.85
CA GLY A 49 10.90 11.90 15.44
C GLY A 49 9.73 10.95 15.21
N PHE A 50 9.71 9.82 15.93
CA PHE A 50 8.58 8.91 15.89
C PHE A 50 7.30 9.56 16.42
N LEU A 51 7.29 10.13 17.63
CA LEU A 51 6.07 10.71 18.19
C LEU A 51 5.63 11.98 17.45
N LEU A 52 6.54 12.90 17.17
CA LEU A 52 6.21 14.18 16.52
C LEU A 52 5.95 14.03 15.02
N GLY A 53 6.51 13.00 14.36
CA GLY A 53 6.26 12.72 12.95
C GLY A 53 5.05 11.82 12.73
N GLN A 54 4.97 10.70 13.45
CA GLN A 54 3.93 9.69 13.23
C GLN A 54 2.55 10.18 13.70
N THR A 55 2.47 10.93 14.82
CA THR A 55 1.16 11.33 15.36
C THR A 55 0.42 12.32 14.45
N PRO A 56 1.04 13.39 13.90
CA PRO A 56 0.35 14.29 12.97
C PRO A 56 0.06 13.62 11.63
N ALA A 57 0.99 12.79 11.12
CA ALA A 57 0.77 12.03 9.89
C ALA A 57 -0.43 11.08 10.00
N SER A 58 -0.58 10.41 11.15
CA SER A 58 -1.73 9.54 11.40
C SER A 58 -3.03 10.35 11.47
N LEU A 59 -3.04 11.49 12.17
CA LEU A 59 -4.22 12.35 12.25
C LEU A 59 -4.62 12.88 10.87
N TRP A 60 -3.65 13.32 10.07
CA TRP A 60 -3.88 13.76 8.69
C TRP A 60 -4.51 12.65 7.86
N TYR A 61 -3.96 11.44 7.89
CA TYR A 61 -4.51 10.30 7.15
C TYR A 61 -5.95 9.99 7.57
N TRP A 62 -6.26 9.95 8.87
CA TRP A 62 -7.61 9.59 9.35
C TRP A 62 -8.67 10.68 9.20
N CYS A 63 -8.27 11.96 9.27
CA CYS A 63 -9.21 13.07 9.39
C CYS A 63 -9.22 14.01 8.18
N ALA A 64 -8.15 14.07 7.41
CA ALA A 64 -8.01 15.00 6.28
C ALA A 64 -7.92 14.30 4.92
N ASP A 65 -7.73 12.98 4.88
CA ASP A 65 -7.77 12.24 3.62
C ASP A 65 -9.19 12.18 3.06
N GLN A 66 -9.34 12.72 1.85
CA GLN A 66 -10.61 12.83 1.17
C GLN A 66 -11.28 11.47 0.91
N VAL A 67 -10.50 10.41 0.66
CA VAL A 67 -11.05 9.06 0.42
C VAL A 67 -11.80 8.57 1.64
N ILE A 68 -11.26 8.82 2.84
CA ILE A 68 -11.86 8.38 4.10
C ILE A 68 -13.03 9.28 4.49
N VAL A 69 -12.86 10.60 4.37
CA VAL A 69 -13.91 11.57 4.69
C VAL A 69 -15.15 11.33 3.84
N GLN A 70 -15.00 11.06 2.54
CA GLN A 70 -16.11 10.75 1.65
C GLN A 70 -16.89 9.50 2.07
N ARG A 71 -16.19 8.44 2.52
CA ARG A 71 -16.84 7.21 3.02
C ARG A 71 -17.66 7.47 4.28
N VAL A 72 -17.18 8.34 5.16
CA VAL A 72 -17.91 8.74 6.37
C VAL A 72 -19.15 9.59 6.04
N LEU A 73 -19.05 10.51 5.09
CA LEU A 73 -20.16 11.38 4.67
C LEU A 73 -21.26 10.63 3.91
N ALA A 74 -20.92 9.52 3.24
CA ALA A 74 -21.87 8.66 2.54
C ALA A 74 -22.66 7.72 3.49
N ALA A 75 -22.31 7.67 4.77
CA ALA A 75 -22.96 6.78 5.74
C ALA A 75 -24.36 7.29 6.11
N LYS A 76 -25.29 6.34 6.32
CA LYS A 76 -26.70 6.64 6.58
C LYS A 76 -26.96 7.35 7.91
N ASN A 77 -26.24 6.98 8.97
CA ASN A 77 -26.38 7.59 10.30
C ASN A 77 -25.02 7.71 11.01
N ILE A 78 -24.91 8.67 11.94
CA ILE A 78 -23.72 8.85 12.78
C ILE A 78 -23.42 7.62 13.67
N THR A 79 -24.44 6.87 14.09
CA THR A 79 -24.26 5.63 14.86
C THR A 79 -23.53 4.56 14.04
N HIS A 80 -23.85 4.44 12.75
CA HIS A 80 -23.13 3.52 11.85
C HIS A 80 -21.69 3.97 11.62
N VAL A 81 -21.45 5.28 11.49
CA VAL A 81 -20.09 5.83 11.40
C VAL A 81 -19.27 5.51 12.65
N LYS A 82 -19.82 5.69 13.85
CA LYS A 82 -19.11 5.37 15.10
C LYS A 82 -18.84 3.88 15.25
N ALA A 83 -19.80 3.04 14.86
CA ALA A 83 -19.61 1.59 14.87
C ALA A 83 -18.55 1.16 13.85
N SER A 84 -18.55 1.74 12.64
CA SER A 84 -17.59 1.42 11.59
C SER A 84 -16.18 1.87 11.94
N THR A 85 -16.00 3.02 12.62
CA THR A 85 -14.67 3.47 13.07
C THR A 85 -14.09 2.57 14.14
N ILE A 86 -14.89 2.11 15.11
CA ILE A 86 -14.45 1.15 16.13
C ILE A 86 -14.08 -0.19 15.47
N MET A 87 -14.95 -0.71 14.58
CA MET A 87 -14.69 -1.94 13.83
C MET A 87 -13.41 -1.84 12.98
N ALA A 88 -13.21 -0.72 12.29
CA ALA A 88 -12.02 -0.46 11.48
C ALA A 88 -10.74 -0.33 12.33
N GLY A 89 -10.86 0.07 13.60
CA GLY A 89 -9.78 0.01 14.58
C GLY A 89 -9.42 -1.43 14.94
N CYS A 90 -10.42 -2.26 15.25
CA CYS A 90 -10.23 -3.67 15.56
C CYS A 90 -9.61 -4.45 14.39
N LEU A 91 -10.09 -4.25 13.16
CA LEU A 91 -9.59 -4.94 11.97
C LEU A 91 -8.14 -4.56 11.61
N LYS A 92 -7.64 -3.40 12.06
CA LYS A 92 -6.24 -2.99 11.81
C LYS A 92 -5.19 -3.75 12.60
N ILE A 93 -5.62 -4.46 13.63
CA ILE A 93 -4.73 -5.35 14.36
C ILE A 93 -4.33 -6.55 13.46
N LEU A 94 -5.20 -6.94 12.52
CA LEU A 94 -5.03 -8.12 11.67
C LEU A 94 -3.81 -8.02 10.71
N PRO A 95 -3.58 -6.91 9.97
CA PRO A 95 -2.38 -6.70 9.15
C PRO A 95 -1.05 -7.00 9.84
N MET A 96 -0.95 -6.77 11.15
CA MET A 96 0.26 -7.11 11.91
C MET A 96 0.55 -8.61 11.85
N PHE A 97 -0.48 -9.45 11.93
CA PHE A 97 -0.33 -10.91 11.89
C PHE A 97 -0.22 -11.46 10.48
N ILE A 98 -0.94 -10.90 9.50
CA ILE A 98 -1.00 -11.46 8.15
C ILE A 98 0.07 -10.90 7.18
N ILE A 99 0.59 -9.70 7.43
CA ILE A 99 1.56 -9.04 6.53
C ILE A 99 2.91 -8.91 7.21
N VAL A 100 2.97 -8.37 8.43
CA VAL A 100 4.25 -8.06 9.09
C VAL A 100 4.97 -9.34 9.50
N ILE A 101 4.31 -10.27 10.19
CA ILE A 101 4.94 -11.53 10.63
C ILE A 101 5.45 -12.35 9.42
N PRO A 102 4.65 -12.61 8.36
CA PRO A 102 5.14 -13.31 7.18
C PRO A 102 6.26 -12.55 6.47
N GLY A 103 6.21 -11.22 6.41
CA GLY A 103 7.30 -10.41 5.85
C GLY A 103 8.62 -10.58 6.60
N MET A 104 8.57 -10.67 7.93
CA MET A 104 9.75 -10.94 8.75
C MET A 104 10.27 -12.37 8.56
N ILE A 105 9.39 -13.36 8.46
CA ILE A 105 9.75 -14.76 8.14
C ILE A 105 10.40 -14.84 6.75
N ALA A 106 9.86 -14.12 5.76
CA ALA A 106 10.37 -14.11 4.39
C ALA A 106 11.83 -13.65 4.32
N ARG A 107 12.22 -12.65 5.14
CA ARG A 107 13.61 -12.17 5.19
C ARG A 107 14.61 -13.20 5.71
N ILE A 108 14.16 -14.13 6.57
CA ILE A 108 15.00 -15.22 7.08
C ILE A 108 15.04 -16.36 6.08
N LEU A 109 13.89 -16.71 5.48
CA LEU A 109 13.76 -17.84 4.57
C LEU A 109 14.40 -17.59 3.19
N PHE A 110 14.35 -16.35 2.69
CA PHE A 110 14.91 -15.93 1.41
C PHE A 110 16.04 -14.90 1.60
N ALA A 111 16.93 -15.19 2.55
CA ALA A 111 18.07 -14.35 2.88
C ALA A 111 18.94 -14.05 1.65
N ASP A 112 19.21 -15.06 0.81
CA ASP A 112 20.06 -14.90 -0.38
C ASP A 112 19.48 -13.94 -1.43
N GLU A 113 18.15 -13.82 -1.52
CA GLU A 113 17.44 -13.01 -2.52
C GLU A 113 16.98 -11.64 -2.01
N LEU A 114 16.92 -11.44 -0.69
CA LEU A 114 16.37 -10.23 -0.09
C LEU A 114 17.41 -9.41 0.68
N ILE A 115 18.53 -10.03 1.08
CA ILE A 115 19.60 -9.35 1.83
C ILE A 115 20.61 -8.80 0.83
N CYS A 116 20.96 -7.53 1.04
CA CYS A 116 22.02 -6.89 0.29
C CYS A 116 23.26 -6.74 1.16
N ILE A 117 24.41 -7.03 0.56
CA ILE A 117 25.72 -7.01 1.21
C ILE A 117 26.24 -5.56 1.36
N SER A 118 25.94 -4.71 0.36
CA SER A 118 26.32 -3.30 0.33
C SER A 118 25.17 -2.41 -0.20
N PRO A 119 25.09 -1.13 0.24
CA PRO A 119 24.06 -0.20 -0.21
C PRO A 119 24.14 0.10 -1.71
N ASP A 120 25.34 0.08 -2.30
CA ASP A 120 25.54 0.31 -3.74
C ASP A 120 24.98 -0.85 -4.58
N HIS A 121 25.24 -2.09 -4.14
CA HIS A 121 24.67 -3.28 -4.78
C HIS A 121 23.15 -3.34 -4.60
N CYS A 122 22.64 -2.87 -3.46
CA CYS A 122 21.21 -2.77 -3.21
C CYS A 122 20.51 -1.76 -4.13
N ALA A 123 21.16 -0.63 -4.42
CA ALA A 123 20.64 0.37 -5.33
C ALA A 123 20.57 -0.16 -6.78
N GLU A 124 21.56 -0.93 -7.22
CA GLU A 124 21.58 -1.51 -8.57
C GLU A 124 20.50 -2.59 -8.75
N VAL A 125 20.34 -3.49 -7.78
CA VAL A 125 19.43 -4.65 -7.89
C VAL A 125 17.98 -4.28 -7.54
N CYS A 126 17.79 -3.46 -6.50
CA CYS A 126 16.47 -3.18 -5.92
C CYS A 126 16.00 -1.74 -6.09
N GLY A 127 16.80 -0.87 -6.73
CA GLY A 127 16.44 0.53 -6.97
C GLY A 127 16.33 1.37 -5.69
N SER A 128 16.79 0.84 -4.55
CA SER A 128 16.74 1.51 -3.25
C SER A 128 17.97 1.12 -2.43
N PRO A 129 18.68 2.08 -1.79
CA PRO A 129 19.79 1.76 -0.91
C PRO A 129 19.35 1.10 0.42
N ALA A 130 18.06 1.08 0.71
CA ALA A 130 17.51 0.62 1.99
C ALA A 130 17.16 -0.89 2.05
N GLY A 131 17.25 -1.63 0.95
CA GLY A 131 16.95 -3.07 0.89
C GLY A 131 15.80 -3.44 -0.04
N CYS A 132 15.73 -4.73 -0.40
CA CYS A 132 14.72 -5.32 -1.29
C CYS A 132 13.38 -5.66 -0.59
N SER A 133 13.01 -4.87 0.43
CA SER A 133 11.92 -5.19 1.37
C SER A 133 10.55 -5.34 0.72
N ASN A 134 10.29 -4.56 -0.35
CA ASN A 134 9.00 -4.51 -1.02
C ASN A 134 8.67 -5.81 -1.77
N VAL A 135 9.69 -6.62 -2.12
CA VAL A 135 9.54 -7.86 -2.87
C VAL A 135 9.39 -9.08 -1.94
N ALA A 136 9.67 -8.92 -0.64
CA ALA A 136 9.68 -10.02 0.33
C ALA A 136 8.33 -10.74 0.43
N TYR A 137 7.23 -9.99 0.54
CA TYR A 137 5.89 -10.58 0.70
C TYR A 137 5.41 -11.30 -0.58
N PRO A 138 5.48 -10.70 -1.78
CA PRO A 138 5.18 -11.41 -3.02
C PRO A 138 6.04 -12.68 -3.22
N ARG A 139 7.33 -12.61 -2.87
CA ARG A 139 8.27 -13.73 -3.03
C ARG A 139 7.93 -14.92 -2.13
N LEU A 140 7.50 -14.63 -0.89
CA LEU A 140 7.01 -15.65 0.04
C LEU A 140 5.73 -16.31 -0.47
N VAL A 141 4.77 -15.51 -0.94
CA VAL A 141 3.51 -15.99 -1.50
C VAL A 141 3.75 -16.94 -2.69
N MET A 142 4.66 -16.56 -3.60
CA MET A 142 4.98 -17.36 -4.78
C MET A 142 5.66 -18.69 -4.46
N SER A 143 6.41 -18.78 -3.36
CA SER A 143 7.12 -20.01 -2.97
C SER A 143 6.26 -20.97 -2.17
N VAL A 144 5.47 -20.46 -1.23
CA VAL A 144 4.73 -21.29 -0.27
C VAL A 144 3.42 -21.83 -0.85
N MET A 145 2.73 -21.07 -1.72
CA MET A 145 1.41 -21.48 -2.19
C MET A 145 1.49 -22.53 -3.31
N PRO A 146 0.52 -23.47 -3.40
CA PRO A 146 0.45 -24.44 -4.50
C PRO A 146 0.00 -23.80 -5.82
N THR A 147 0.21 -24.52 -6.93
CA THR A 147 -0.29 -24.14 -8.25
C THR A 147 -1.81 -23.96 -8.22
N GLY A 148 -2.33 -22.96 -8.94
CA GLY A 148 -3.73 -22.50 -8.82
C GLY A 148 -3.90 -21.37 -7.81
N LEU A 149 -3.58 -21.60 -6.52
CA LEU A 149 -3.73 -20.57 -5.48
C LEU A 149 -2.75 -19.39 -5.67
N ARG A 150 -1.58 -19.65 -6.25
CA ARG A 150 -0.65 -18.60 -6.70
C ARG A 150 -1.31 -17.60 -7.66
N GLY A 151 -2.07 -18.10 -8.64
CA GLY A 151 -2.76 -17.26 -9.62
C GLY A 151 -3.89 -16.45 -8.98
N LEU A 152 -4.66 -17.08 -8.07
CA LEU A 152 -5.71 -16.39 -7.32
C LEU A 152 -5.14 -15.22 -6.51
N MET A 153 -4.02 -15.42 -5.82
CA MET A 153 -3.43 -14.38 -5.00
C MET A 153 -2.90 -13.20 -5.85
N LEU A 154 -2.26 -13.48 -6.99
CA LEU A 154 -1.84 -12.43 -7.92
C LEU A 154 -3.03 -11.63 -8.46
N ALA A 155 -4.13 -12.32 -8.80
CA ALA A 155 -5.36 -11.66 -9.23
C ALA A 155 -5.95 -10.76 -8.12
N VAL A 156 -6.00 -11.25 -6.87
CA VAL A 156 -6.46 -10.46 -5.72
C VAL A 156 -5.59 -9.24 -5.48
N MET A 157 -4.27 -9.35 -5.62
CA MET A 157 -3.36 -8.22 -5.46
C MET A 157 -3.60 -7.15 -6.53
N ILE A 158 -3.76 -7.53 -7.80
CA ILE A 158 -4.06 -6.58 -8.88
C ILE A 158 -5.45 -5.95 -8.67
N ALA A 159 -6.45 -6.74 -8.29
CA ALA A 159 -7.80 -6.25 -8.02
C ALA A 159 -7.83 -5.25 -6.85
N ALA A 160 -7.08 -5.53 -5.78
CA ALA A 160 -6.94 -4.61 -4.66
C ALA A 160 -6.30 -3.28 -5.09
N LEU A 161 -5.22 -3.34 -5.87
CA LEU A 161 -4.56 -2.14 -6.40
C LEU A 161 -5.48 -1.32 -7.30
N MET A 162 -6.27 -1.96 -8.17
CA MET A 162 -7.26 -1.26 -9.01
C MET A 162 -8.33 -0.57 -8.15
N SER A 163 -8.86 -1.26 -7.14
CA SER A 163 -9.86 -0.68 -6.22
C SER A 163 -9.33 0.53 -5.43
N ASP A 164 -8.05 0.52 -5.04
CA ASP A 164 -7.42 1.65 -4.35
C ASP A 164 -7.22 2.84 -5.31
N LEU A 165 -6.77 2.58 -6.54
CA LEU A 165 -6.63 3.61 -7.57
C LEU A 165 -7.98 4.24 -7.92
N ASP A 166 -9.03 3.44 -8.09
CA ASP A 166 -10.38 3.91 -8.38
C ASP A 166 -10.92 4.85 -7.29
N SER A 167 -10.64 4.54 -6.02
CA SER A 167 -10.99 5.36 -4.87
C SER A 167 -10.25 6.70 -4.89
N ILE A 168 -8.94 6.69 -5.14
CA ILE A 168 -8.11 7.91 -5.22
C ILE A 168 -8.60 8.81 -6.35
N PHE A 169 -8.87 8.24 -7.53
CA PHE A 169 -9.33 9.02 -8.68
C PHE A 169 -10.76 9.57 -8.49
N ASN A 170 -11.62 8.87 -7.77
CA ASN A 170 -12.94 9.41 -7.39
C ASN A 170 -12.79 10.64 -6.49
N SER A 171 -11.94 10.56 -5.48
CA SER A 171 -11.70 11.66 -4.55
C SER A 171 -11.03 12.85 -5.25
N ALA A 172 -10.03 12.61 -6.12
CA ALA A 172 -9.37 13.65 -6.91
C ALA A 172 -10.36 14.36 -7.87
N SER A 173 -11.24 13.61 -8.54
CA SER A 173 -12.27 14.18 -9.42
C SER A 173 -13.29 15.01 -8.65
N THR A 174 -13.61 14.62 -7.42
CA THR A 174 -14.50 15.39 -6.54
C THR A 174 -13.86 16.71 -6.12
N ILE A 175 -12.58 16.69 -5.71
CA ILE A 175 -11.83 17.90 -5.37
C ILE A 175 -11.76 18.83 -6.58
N PHE A 176 -11.44 18.29 -7.76
CA PHE A 176 -11.37 19.09 -8.98
C PHE A 176 -12.72 19.73 -9.34
N THR A 177 -13.81 18.98 -9.25
CA THR A 177 -15.14 19.48 -9.65
C THR A 177 -15.77 20.42 -8.63
N LEU A 178 -15.69 20.11 -7.34
CA LEU A 178 -16.34 20.89 -6.29
C LEU A 178 -15.46 22.04 -5.79
N ASP A 179 -14.15 21.83 -5.66
CA ASP A 179 -13.27 22.85 -5.08
C ASP A 179 -12.69 23.77 -6.15
N ILE A 180 -12.32 23.26 -7.33
CA ILE A 180 -11.73 24.08 -8.40
C ILE A 180 -12.81 24.59 -9.37
N TYR A 181 -13.53 23.67 -10.03
CA TYR A 181 -14.45 24.02 -11.12
C TYR A 181 -15.63 24.88 -10.64
N LYS A 182 -16.25 24.53 -9.51
CA LYS A 182 -17.34 25.31 -8.93
C LYS A 182 -16.89 26.68 -8.38
N MET A 183 -15.66 26.79 -7.89
CA MET A 183 -15.09 28.07 -7.46
C MET A 183 -14.85 29.00 -8.66
N LEU A 184 -14.40 28.47 -9.79
CA LEU A 184 -14.20 29.22 -11.03
C LEU A 184 -15.53 29.62 -11.71
N ARG A 185 -16.55 28.75 -11.67
CA ARG A 185 -17.87 28.99 -12.29
C ARG A 185 -19.01 28.84 -11.27
N LYS A 186 -19.35 29.95 -10.60
CA LYS A 186 -20.33 30.03 -9.48
C LYS A 186 -21.78 29.64 -9.82
N GLN A 187 -22.20 29.70 -11.08
CA GLN A 187 -23.53 29.30 -11.55
C GLN A 187 -23.39 28.02 -12.38
N THR A 188 -23.47 26.86 -11.74
CA THR A 188 -23.34 25.55 -12.40
C THR A 188 -24.51 24.64 -12.03
N THR A 189 -25.13 24.05 -13.05
CA THR A 189 -26.20 23.06 -12.87
C THR A 189 -25.59 21.69 -12.55
N SER A 190 -26.26 20.85 -11.75
CA SER A 190 -25.75 19.51 -11.38
C SER A 190 -25.33 18.64 -12.58
N ARG A 191 -25.99 18.79 -13.74
CA ARG A 191 -25.61 18.08 -14.98
C ARG A 191 -24.30 18.59 -15.60
N GLU A 192 -24.00 19.89 -15.49
CA GLU A 192 -22.75 20.46 -15.98
C GLU A 192 -21.54 20.07 -15.13
N LEU A 193 -21.74 19.64 -13.88
CA LEU A 193 -20.68 19.16 -12.99
C LEU A 193 -20.28 17.70 -13.27
N VAL A 194 -21.18 16.88 -13.82
CA VAL A 194 -20.90 15.47 -14.15
C VAL A 194 -19.91 15.37 -15.31
N ILE A 195 -20.00 16.26 -16.30
CA ILE A 195 -19.12 16.26 -17.49
C ILE A 195 -17.63 16.41 -17.10
N PRO A 196 -17.20 17.46 -16.36
CA PRO A 196 -15.80 17.59 -15.93
C PRO A 196 -15.38 16.50 -14.95
N TRP A 197 -16.30 15.94 -14.15
CA TRP A 197 -16.00 14.80 -13.27
C TRP A 197 -15.62 13.55 -14.07
N CYS A 198 -16.43 13.19 -15.07
CA CYS A 198 -16.16 12.08 -15.98
C CYS A 198 -14.86 12.27 -16.77
N ILE A 199 -14.61 13.50 -17.25
CA ILE A 199 -13.38 13.83 -18.00
C ILE A 199 -12.13 13.66 -17.12
N THR A 200 -12.15 14.19 -15.89
CA THR A 200 -11.01 14.07 -14.97
C THR A 200 -10.73 12.61 -14.59
N ARG A 201 -11.78 11.82 -14.35
CA ARG A 201 -11.65 10.38 -14.06
C ARG A 201 -11.09 9.60 -15.24
N SER A 202 -11.59 9.85 -16.45
CA SER A 202 -11.08 9.22 -17.69
C SER A 202 -9.61 9.54 -17.96
N ARG A 203 -9.22 10.81 -17.76
CA ARG A 203 -7.85 11.26 -18.05
C ARG A 203 -6.81 10.76 -17.05
N CYS A 204 -7.25 10.41 -15.83
CA CYS A 204 -6.42 9.79 -14.81
C CYS A 204 -6.24 8.27 -15.00
N GLY A 205 -6.82 7.66 -16.04
CA GLY A 205 -6.56 6.27 -16.41
C GLY A 205 -7.62 5.26 -15.99
N VAL A 206 -8.75 5.70 -15.43
CA VAL A 206 -9.94 4.85 -15.18
C VAL A 206 -10.95 5.12 -16.27
N VAL A 207 -10.90 4.30 -17.32
CA VAL A 207 -11.75 4.44 -18.52
C VAL A 207 -13.14 3.81 -18.33
N GLU A 208 -13.29 2.90 -17.37
CA GLU A 208 -14.47 2.02 -17.27
C GLU A 208 -15.77 2.72 -16.82
N ASP A 209 -15.72 3.81 -16.05
CA ASP A 209 -16.94 4.40 -15.49
C ASP A 209 -17.63 5.46 -16.35
N CYS A 210 -17.05 5.88 -17.47
CA CYS A 210 -17.65 6.91 -18.31
C CYS A 210 -18.66 6.37 -19.34
N PHE A 211 -18.76 5.06 -19.49
CA PHE A 211 -19.61 4.42 -20.49
C PHE A 211 -21.05 4.10 -20.02
N ASP A 212 -21.36 4.29 -18.73
CA ASP A 212 -22.68 3.97 -18.16
C ASP A 212 -23.70 5.12 -18.34
N VAL A 213 -23.82 5.61 -19.58
CA VAL A 213 -24.93 6.46 -20.05
C VAL A 213 -25.73 5.74 -21.17
N GLY A 214 -25.52 4.44 -21.37
CA GLY A 214 -26.27 3.60 -22.31
C GLY A 214 -26.43 2.15 -21.82
N PRO A 215 -27.51 1.43 -22.19
CA PRO A 215 -27.86 0.17 -21.54
C PRO A 215 -27.02 -1.00 -22.04
N GLY A 216 -26.47 -1.75 -21.09
CA GLY A 216 -26.15 -3.16 -21.25
C GLY A 216 -24.72 -3.47 -21.69
N TYR A 217 -24.18 -4.52 -21.06
CA TYR A 217 -22.92 -5.23 -21.37
C TYR A 217 -21.64 -4.70 -20.73
N LEU A 218 -21.54 -4.76 -19.39
CA LEU A 218 -20.30 -5.20 -18.71
C LEU A 218 -20.55 -5.63 -17.24
N SER A 219 -21.49 -6.55 -17.00
CA SER A 219 -21.97 -6.87 -15.64
C SER A 219 -21.11 -7.89 -14.83
N ALA A 220 -20.02 -8.42 -15.37
CA ALA A 220 -19.28 -9.51 -14.70
C ALA A 220 -18.19 -9.05 -13.73
N VAL A 221 -17.42 -8.00 -14.06
CA VAL A 221 -16.37 -7.45 -13.16
C VAL A 221 -16.98 -6.49 -12.13
N PHE A 222 -18.09 -5.84 -12.50
CA PHE A 222 -18.83 -4.92 -11.64
C PHE A 222 -19.43 -5.58 -10.39
N SER A 223 -19.71 -6.89 -10.41
CA SER A 223 -20.39 -7.55 -9.29
C SER A 223 -19.52 -7.65 -8.02
N VAL A 224 -18.20 -7.79 -8.15
CA VAL A 224 -17.31 -7.97 -6.98
C VAL A 224 -17.01 -6.64 -6.28
N THR A 225 -16.79 -5.56 -7.04
CA THR A 225 -16.54 -4.23 -6.46
C THR A 225 -17.82 -3.64 -5.83
N PHE A 226 -18.99 -3.84 -6.45
CA PHE A 226 -20.26 -3.39 -5.87
C PHE A 226 -20.68 -4.19 -4.63
N LEU A 227 -20.36 -5.49 -4.55
CA LEU A 227 -20.62 -6.30 -3.34
C LEU A 227 -19.73 -5.91 -2.16
N GLN A 228 -18.47 -5.53 -2.41
CA GLN A 228 -17.56 -5.09 -1.35
C GLN A 228 -18.00 -3.73 -0.77
N GLN A 229 -18.52 -2.83 -1.61
CA GLN A 229 -18.96 -1.51 -1.18
C GLN A 229 -20.36 -1.50 -0.56
N ARG A 230 -21.22 -2.46 -0.93
CA ARG A 230 -22.56 -2.64 -0.33
C ARG A 230 -22.55 -3.48 0.95
N SER A 231 -21.49 -4.26 1.21
CA SER A 231 -21.38 -5.09 2.44
C SER A 231 -20.82 -4.33 3.65
N PHE A 232 -20.34 -3.10 3.48
CA PHE A 232 -19.81 -2.25 4.55
C PHE A 232 -20.64 -0.97 4.83
N ILE A 233 -21.84 -0.86 4.25
CA ILE A 233 -22.84 0.19 4.56
C ILE A 233 -24.01 -0.42 5.31
#